data_AF-D7I7Q3-F1
#
_entry.id   AF-D7I7Q3-F1
#
_cell.length_a   1.000
_cell.length_b   1.000
_cell.length_c   1.000
_cell.angle_alpha   90.00
_cell.angle_beta   90.00
_cell.angle_gamma   90.00
#
_symmetry.space_group_name_H-M   'P 1'
#
loop_
_entity.id
_entity.type
_entity.pdbx_description
1 polymer ?
#
loop_
_entity_poly.entity_id
_entity_poly.type
_entity_poly.pdbx_seq_one_letter_code
_entity_poly.pdbx_strand_id
1 'polypeptide(L)'
;MAQEVTNFARFYTLFNKLPCTGDREEFKKSIVLQYTWNRTDSLKEMTAKEYEACCTALEKLSGQDEWRQKLREELRRKRSLCLNLMQKLGIDTSDWARINDFCSNPRIVGKAFRQITVDELDELAVKLRSIQRKGGLKPRKEKQTINPVSMVSLIQIDPDAPAN
;
A
#
# COMPACT_ATOMS: atom_id res chain seq x y z
N MET A 1 -1.98 37.93 22.38
CA MET A 1 -1.77 37.34 21.05
C MET A 1 -2.67 36.12 20.92
N ALA A 2 -3.28 35.88 19.77
CA ALA A 2 -4.08 34.68 19.58
C ALA A 2 -3.15 33.45 19.52
N GLN A 3 -3.56 32.34 20.14
CA GLN A 3 -2.82 31.09 20.05
C GLN A 3 -2.87 30.55 18.61
N GLU A 4 -1.72 30.44 17.96
CA GLU A 4 -1.64 29.97 16.57
C GLU A 4 -1.64 28.44 16.45
N VAL A 5 -1.04 27.74 17.43
CA VAL A 5 -0.92 26.28 17.41
C VAL A 5 -1.84 25.66 18.45
N THR A 6 -2.77 24.80 18.01
CA THR A 6 -3.77 24.17 18.89
C THR A 6 -3.59 22.66 19.04
N ASN A 7 -2.81 22.01 18.17
CA ASN A 7 -2.56 20.58 18.19
C ASN A 7 -1.08 20.27 18.40
N PHE A 8 -0.76 19.64 19.53
CA PHE A 8 0.60 19.30 19.96
C PHE A 8 0.95 17.82 19.82
N ALA A 9 0.08 17.01 19.20
CA ALA A 9 0.28 15.57 19.09
C ALA A 9 1.59 15.25 18.33
N ARG A 10 1.89 15.98 17.26
CA ARG A 10 3.13 15.83 16.48
C ARG A 10 4.36 16.02 17.35
N PHE A 11 4.43 17.13 18.09
CA PHE A 11 5.52 17.38 19.03
C PHE A 11 5.67 16.24 20.05
N TYR A 12 4.62 15.87 20.78
CA TYR A 12 4.72 14.85 21.83
C TYR A 12 5.07 13.47 21.28
N THR A 13 4.59 13.09 20.09
CA THR A 13 4.96 11.80 19.47
C THR A 13 6.44 11.72 19.09
N LEU A 14 7.08 12.84 18.76
CA LEU A 14 8.50 12.91 18.44
C LEU A 14 9.34 13.03 19.72
N PHE A 15 8.96 13.96 20.59
CA PHE A 15 9.60 14.21 21.88
C PHE A 15 9.65 12.96 22.75
N ASN A 16 8.58 12.16 22.76
CA ASN A 16 8.52 10.93 23.55
C ASN A 16 9.56 9.87 23.15
N LYS A 17 10.14 9.97 21.95
CA LYS A 17 11.14 9.03 21.43
C LYS A 17 12.57 9.48 21.72
N LEU A 18 12.79 10.72 22.14
CA LEU A 18 14.13 11.21 22.45
C LEU A 18 14.61 10.63 23.78
N PRO A 19 15.89 10.20 23.87
CA PRO A 19 16.48 9.83 25.15
C PRO A 19 16.51 11.04 26.08
N CYS A 20 16.21 10.84 27.37
CA CYS A 20 16.25 11.90 28.37
C CYS A 20 16.84 11.33 29.65
N THR A 21 17.93 11.94 30.11
CA THR A 21 18.72 11.51 31.28
C THR A 21 18.34 12.27 32.55
N GLY A 22 17.21 13.00 32.55
CA GLY A 22 16.78 13.88 33.64
C GLY A 22 15.29 14.20 33.59
N ASP A 23 14.90 15.37 34.10
CA ASP A 23 13.50 15.79 34.10
C ASP A 23 12.99 16.03 32.67
N ARG A 24 11.93 15.30 32.34
CA ARG A 24 11.28 15.32 31.04
C ARG A 24 10.63 16.68 30.76
N GLU A 25 10.09 17.35 31.77
CA GLU A 25 9.44 18.65 31.60
C GLU A 25 10.45 19.77 31.37
N GLU A 26 11.56 19.79 32.10
CA GLU A 26 12.66 20.73 31.86
C GLU A 26 13.31 20.51 30.47
N PHE A 27 13.45 19.25 30.05
CA PHE A 27 13.93 18.96 28.69
C PHE A 27 12.95 19.42 27.60
N LYS A 28 11.64 19.33 27.86
CA LYS A 28 10.63 19.90 26.94
C LYS A 28 10.79 21.42 26.85
N LYS A 29 10.87 22.10 27.99
CA LYS A 29 11.01 23.57 28.06
C LYS A 29 12.26 24.04 27.33
N SER A 30 13.40 23.35 27.49
CA SER A 30 14.65 23.73 26.83
C SER A 30 14.54 23.65 25.30
N ILE A 31 13.85 22.64 24.76
CA ILE A 31 13.54 22.56 23.33
C ILE A 31 12.67 23.74 22.90
N VAL A 32 11.60 24.05 23.64
CA VAL A 32 10.70 25.17 23.28
C VAL A 32 11.44 26.50 23.30
N LEU A 33 12.27 26.75 24.32
CA LEU A 33 13.10 27.95 24.43
C LEU A 33 14.07 28.07 23.25
N GLN A 34 14.68 26.96 22.83
CA GLN A 34 15.60 26.95 21.68
C GLN A 34 14.91 27.40 20.39
N TYR A 35 13.68 26.95 20.13
CA TYR A 35 12.96 27.29 18.89
C TYR A 35 12.17 28.60 18.94
N THR A 36 12.01 29.18 20.13
CA THR A 36 11.36 30.49 20.31
C THR A 36 12.35 31.61 20.63
N TRP A 37 13.66 31.34 20.53
CA TRP A 37 14.72 32.29 20.86
C TRP A 37 14.61 32.83 22.30
N ASN A 38 14.39 31.92 23.25
CA ASN A 38 14.18 32.18 24.68
C ASN A 38 12.96 33.08 25.01
N ARG A 39 12.01 33.23 24.08
CA ARG A 39 10.81 34.04 24.28
C ARG A 39 9.79 33.38 25.20
N THR A 40 9.62 32.06 25.12
CA THR A 40 8.64 31.30 25.91
C THR A 40 9.08 29.85 26.05
N ASP A 41 8.67 29.19 27.12
CA ASP A 41 8.84 27.74 27.35
C ASP A 41 7.55 26.94 27.08
N SER A 42 6.48 27.62 26.65
CA SER A 42 5.16 27.05 26.41
C SER A 42 4.89 26.82 24.92
N LEU A 43 4.56 25.57 24.55
CA LEU A 43 4.15 25.21 23.19
C LEU A 43 2.94 26.04 22.69
N LYS A 44 2.05 26.45 23.59
CA LYS A 44 0.86 27.24 23.24
C LYS A 44 1.18 28.66 22.81
N GLU A 45 2.36 29.16 23.17
CA GLU A 45 2.82 30.51 22.88
C GLU A 45 3.80 30.56 21.69
N MET A 46 4.06 29.40 21.07
CA MET A 46 4.79 29.32 19.82
C MET A 46 3.93 29.83 18.66
N THR A 47 4.57 30.56 17.76
CA THR A 47 4.01 30.82 16.42
C THR A 47 3.98 29.53 15.61
N ALA A 48 3.12 29.47 14.59
CA ALA A 48 3.04 28.31 13.72
C ALA A 48 4.40 28.00 13.05
N LYS A 49 5.19 29.03 12.71
CA LYS A 49 6.51 28.88 12.09
C LYS A 49 7.54 28.26 13.03
N GLU A 50 7.61 28.72 14.28
CA GLU A 50 8.53 28.17 15.28
C GLU A 50 8.17 26.70 15.59
N TYR A 51 6.87 26.40 15.72
CA TYR A 51 6.40 25.04 15.98
C TYR A 51 6.72 24.07 14.84
N GLU A 52 6.52 24.49 13.58
CA GLU A 52 6.87 23.70 12.40
C GLU A 52 8.39 23.46 12.32
N ALA A 53 9.21 24.49 12.57
CA ALA A 53 10.66 24.35 12.59
C ALA A 53 11.14 23.38 13.69
N CYS A 54 10.54 23.48 14.88
CA CYS A 54 10.80 22.59 16.01
C CYS A 54 10.48 21.13 15.67
N CYS A 55 9.25 20.85 15.22
CA CYS A 55 8.83 19.49 14.89
C CYS A 55 9.68 18.89 13.76
N THR A 56 10.01 19.67 12.73
CA THR A 56 10.85 19.23 11.61
C THR A 56 12.26 18.85 12.07
N ALA A 57 12.83 19.59 13.02
CA ALA A 57 14.14 19.25 13.56
C ALA A 57 14.08 18.02 14.47
N LEU A 58 13.03 17.87 15.28
CA LEU A 58 12.79 16.67 16.08
C LEU A 58 12.60 15.42 15.21
N GLU A 59 11.94 15.53 14.06
CA GLU A 59 11.81 14.46 13.06
C GLU A 59 13.17 13.96 12.57
N LYS A 60 14.06 14.89 12.22
CA LYS A 60 15.44 14.58 11.81
C LYS A 60 16.23 13.91 12.93
N LEU A 61 16.17 14.45 14.15
CA LEU A 61 16.89 13.92 15.32
C LEU A 61 16.38 12.54 15.74
N SER A 62 15.09 12.25 15.56
CA SER A 62 14.50 10.97 15.94
C SER A 62 14.93 9.80 15.05
N GLY A 63 15.63 10.05 13.93
CA GLY A 63 16.03 9.03 12.95
C GLY A 63 14.84 8.36 12.23
N GLN A 64 13.60 8.70 12.58
CA GLN A 64 12.40 8.15 11.95
C GLN A 64 12.29 8.56 10.49
N ASP A 65 12.72 9.77 10.15
CA ASP A 65 12.67 10.21 8.76
C ASP A 65 13.58 9.38 7.87
N GLU A 66 14.80 9.08 8.30
CA GLU A 66 15.70 8.23 7.53
C GLU A 66 15.19 6.79 7.42
N TRP A 67 14.73 6.19 8.52
CA TRP A 67 14.18 4.82 8.49
C TRP A 67 12.91 4.74 7.63
N ARG A 68 11.99 5.70 7.76
CA ARG A 68 10.77 5.75 6.94
C ARG A 68 11.09 6.04 5.48
N GLN A 69 12.09 6.89 5.19
CA GLN A 69 12.56 7.12 3.83
C GLN A 69 13.14 5.85 3.22
N LYS A 70 14.04 5.15 3.94
CA LYS A 70 14.59 3.86 3.51
C LYS A 70 13.50 2.83 3.26
N LEU A 71 12.52 2.71 4.15
CA LEU A 71 11.39 1.80 3.96
C LEU A 71 10.53 2.17 2.74
N ARG A 72 10.26 3.46 2.51
CA ARG A 72 9.53 3.93 1.32
C ARG A 72 10.31 3.66 0.03
N GLU A 73 11.62 3.87 0.07
CA GLU A 73 12.51 3.63 -1.07
C GLU A 73 12.63 2.14 -1.38
N GLU A 74 12.75 1.29 -0.36
CA GLU A 74 12.72 -0.17 -0.52
C GLU A 74 11.39 -0.64 -1.12
N LEU A 75 10.26 -0.16 -0.58
CA LEU A 75 8.93 -0.47 -1.09
C LEU A 75 8.78 -0.03 -2.56
N ARG A 76 9.27 1.17 -2.91
CA ARG A 76 9.28 1.67 -4.29
C ARG A 76 10.11 0.77 -5.19
N ARG A 77 11.33 0.43 -4.78
CA ARG A 77 12.26 -0.43 -5.54
C ARG A 77 11.65 -1.81 -5.80
N LYS A 78 11.08 -2.44 -4.77
CA LYS A 78 10.45 -3.77 -4.89
C LYS A 78 9.19 -3.75 -5.76
N ARG A 79 8.37 -2.69 -5.66
CA ARG A 79 7.22 -2.51 -6.56
C ARG A 79 7.66 -2.37 -8.01
N SER A 80 8.64 -1.52 -8.29
CA SER A 80 9.19 -1.35 -9.64
C SER A 80 9.76 -2.68 -10.18
N LEU A 81 10.44 -3.47 -9.34
CA LEU A 81 10.92 -4.79 -9.73
C LEU A 81 9.77 -5.72 -10.15
N CYS A 82 8.71 -5.80 -9.33
CA CYS A 82 7.56 -6.65 -9.63
C CYS A 82 6.84 -6.20 -10.91
N LEU A 83 6.64 -4.90 -11.11
CA LEU A 83 6.05 -4.37 -12.33
C LEU A 83 6.90 -4.72 -13.56
N ASN A 84 8.22 -4.54 -13.49
CA ASN A 84 9.12 -4.93 -14.58
C ASN A 84 9.05 -6.44 -14.89
N LEU A 85 8.90 -7.29 -13.88
CA LEU A 85 8.73 -8.73 -14.06
C LEU A 85 7.37 -9.07 -14.68
N MET A 86 6.29 -8.41 -14.25
CA MET A 86 4.95 -8.55 -14.84
C MET A 86 4.95 -8.14 -16.32
N GLN A 87 5.61 -7.04 -16.65
CA GLN A 87 5.73 -6.57 -18.03
C GLN A 87 6.45 -7.59 -18.91
N LYS A 88 7.52 -8.22 -18.41
CA LYS A 88 8.21 -9.32 -19.12
C LYS A 88 7.36 -10.57 -19.31
N LEU A 89 6.31 -10.74 -18.52
CA LEU A 89 5.32 -11.82 -18.68
C LEU A 89 4.17 -11.43 -19.64
N GLY A 90 4.21 -10.21 -20.21
CA GLY A 90 3.18 -9.71 -21.12
C GLY A 90 1.96 -9.09 -20.42
N ILE A 91 2.06 -8.77 -19.13
CA ILE A 91 1.03 -7.99 -18.43
C ILE A 91 1.25 -6.51 -18.76
N ASP A 92 0.23 -5.83 -19.27
CA ASP A 92 0.28 -4.37 -19.43
C ASP A 92 0.30 -3.71 -18.05
N THR A 93 1.41 -3.04 -17.74
CA THR A 93 1.64 -2.34 -16.48
C THR A 93 1.16 -0.89 -16.51
N SER A 94 0.62 -0.43 -17.64
CA SER A 94 -0.06 0.87 -17.78
C SER A 94 -1.50 0.79 -17.27
N ASP A 95 -2.12 -0.39 -17.36
CA ASP A 95 -3.47 -0.67 -16.88
C ASP A 95 -3.46 -1.18 -15.43
N TRP A 96 -3.84 -0.29 -14.50
CA TRP A 96 -3.94 -0.63 -13.08
C TRP A 96 -4.99 -1.69 -12.74
N ALA A 97 -6.06 -1.82 -13.53
CA ALA A 97 -7.05 -2.87 -13.33
C ALA A 97 -6.43 -4.23 -13.64
N ARG A 98 -5.71 -4.35 -14.76
CA ARG A 98 -5.00 -5.56 -15.16
C ARG A 98 -4.00 -6.04 -14.11
N ILE A 99 -3.23 -5.12 -13.54
CA ILE A 99 -2.25 -5.42 -12.48
C ILE A 99 -2.96 -5.92 -11.22
N ASN A 100 -4.04 -5.25 -10.81
CA ASN A 100 -4.79 -5.63 -9.62
C ASN A 100 -5.50 -6.96 -9.79
N ASP A 101 -6.12 -7.23 -10.95
CA ASP A 101 -6.77 -8.51 -11.25
C ASP A 101 -5.77 -9.67 -11.20
N PHE A 102 -4.57 -9.47 -11.74
CA PHE A 102 -3.50 -10.46 -11.69
C PHE A 102 -3.03 -10.73 -10.25
N CYS A 103 -2.78 -9.68 -9.46
CA CYS A 103 -2.28 -9.82 -8.09
C CYS A 103 -3.34 -10.35 -7.11
N SER A 104 -4.61 -9.99 -7.32
CA SER A 104 -5.74 -10.41 -6.48
C SER A 104 -6.09 -11.89 -6.64
N ASN A 105 -5.52 -12.57 -7.63
CA ASN A 105 -5.65 -14.01 -7.76
C ASN A 105 -4.95 -14.72 -6.58
N PRO A 106 -5.64 -15.59 -5.81
CA PRO A 106 -5.04 -16.32 -4.68
C PRO A 106 -3.86 -17.22 -5.06
N ARG A 107 -3.75 -17.64 -6.33
CA ARG A 107 -2.59 -18.42 -6.82
C ARG A 107 -1.34 -17.56 -7.03
N ILE A 108 -1.48 -16.23 -6.99
CA ILE A 108 -0.40 -15.26 -7.14
C ILE A 108 -0.10 -14.65 -5.77
N VAL A 109 -0.92 -13.69 -5.29
CA VAL A 109 -0.80 -13.07 -3.95
C VAL A 109 -2.14 -13.05 -3.22
N GLY A 110 -3.24 -12.83 -3.93
CA GLY A 110 -4.58 -12.73 -3.32
C GLY A 110 -4.94 -11.34 -2.80
N LYS A 111 -4.16 -10.30 -3.18
CA LYS A 111 -4.37 -8.91 -2.74
C LYS A 111 -4.20 -7.93 -3.90
N ALA A 112 -4.85 -6.77 -3.81
CA ALA A 112 -4.60 -5.68 -4.74
C ALA A 112 -3.13 -5.21 -4.61
N PHE A 113 -2.49 -4.83 -5.71
CA PHE A 113 -1.05 -4.54 -5.73
C PHE A 113 -0.64 -3.43 -4.75
N ARG A 114 -1.53 -2.45 -4.53
CA ARG A 114 -1.33 -1.36 -3.57
C ARG A 114 -1.23 -1.81 -2.10
N GLN A 115 -1.85 -2.95 -1.77
CA GLN A 115 -1.95 -3.50 -0.41
C GLN A 115 -0.83 -4.49 -0.07
N ILE A 116 0.01 -4.85 -1.06
CA ILE A 116 1.09 -5.82 -0.89
C ILE A 116 2.22 -5.21 -0.05
N THR A 117 2.66 -5.94 0.97
CA THR A 117 3.77 -5.54 1.86
C THR A 117 5.14 -5.77 1.22
N VAL A 118 6.19 -5.28 1.88
CA VAL A 118 7.58 -5.42 1.43
C VAL A 118 7.99 -6.90 1.29
N ASP A 119 7.61 -7.74 2.26
CA ASP A 119 7.93 -9.17 2.25
C ASP A 119 7.13 -9.92 1.18
N GLU A 120 5.84 -9.60 1.05
CA GLU A 120 4.97 -10.19 0.02
C GLU A 120 5.42 -9.81 -1.40
N LEU A 121 6.03 -8.64 -1.59
CA LEU A 121 6.63 -8.26 -2.89
C LEU A 121 7.85 -9.11 -3.23
N ASP A 122 8.66 -9.53 -2.25
CA ASP A 122 9.78 -10.44 -2.51
C ASP A 122 9.28 -11.82 -2.91
N GLU A 123 8.27 -12.35 -2.20
CA GLU A 123 7.60 -13.60 -2.57
C GLU A 123 6.98 -13.53 -3.97
N LEU A 124 6.32 -12.41 -4.28
CA LEU A 124 5.77 -12.16 -5.61
C LEU A 124 6.86 -12.17 -6.68
N ALA A 125 8.00 -11.51 -6.43
CA ALA A 125 9.11 -11.51 -7.37
C ALA A 125 9.65 -12.93 -7.63
N VAL A 126 9.76 -13.78 -6.60
CA VAL A 126 10.14 -15.19 -6.74
C VAL A 126 9.11 -15.95 -7.58
N LYS A 127 7.82 -15.77 -7.31
CA LYS A 127 6.73 -16.40 -8.09
C LYS A 127 6.77 -15.98 -9.56
N LEU A 128 6.92 -14.69 -9.85
CA LEU A 128 7.01 -14.17 -11.22
C LEU A 128 8.19 -14.77 -11.99
N ARG A 129 9.37 -14.86 -11.35
CA ARG A 129 10.55 -15.52 -11.95
C ARG A 129 10.32 -17.01 -12.19
N SER A 130 9.62 -17.69 -11.27
CA SER A 130 9.24 -19.10 -11.42
C SER A 130 8.29 -19.30 -12.60
N ILE A 131 7.29 -18.43 -12.76
CA ILE A 131 6.37 -18.42 -13.92
C ILE A 131 7.16 -18.20 -15.20
N GLN A 132 8.06 -17.21 -15.23
CA GLN A 132 8.91 -16.92 -16.38
C GLN A 132 9.76 -18.14 -16.78
N ARG A 133 10.40 -18.81 -15.81
CA ARG A 133 11.21 -20.00 -16.03
C ARG A 133 10.38 -21.18 -16.59
N LYS A 134 9.09 -21.27 -16.22
CA LYS A 134 8.17 -22.32 -16.68
C LYS A 134 7.52 -22.02 -18.04
N GLY A 135 8.02 -21.02 -18.77
CA GLY A 135 7.53 -20.65 -20.10
C GLY A 135 6.48 -19.54 -20.10
N GLY A 136 6.35 -18.78 -19.02
CA GLY A 136 5.47 -17.62 -18.94
C GLY A 136 4.01 -17.96 -18.60
N LEU A 137 3.11 -16.98 -18.80
CA LEU A 137 1.69 -17.15 -18.54
C LEU A 137 1.06 -17.99 -19.65
N LYS A 138 0.55 -19.16 -19.30
CA LYS A 138 -0.21 -19.99 -20.24
C LYS A 138 -1.53 -19.29 -20.57
N PRO A 139 -1.95 -19.25 -21.85
CA PRO A 139 -3.25 -18.72 -22.21
C PRO A 139 -4.34 -19.48 -21.44
N ARG A 140 -5.27 -18.74 -20.84
CA ARG A 140 -6.42 -19.31 -20.15
C ARG A 140 -7.23 -20.06 -21.21
N LYS A 141 -7.34 -21.38 -21.10
CA LYS A 141 -8.31 -22.15 -21.87
C LYS A 141 -9.69 -21.59 -21.54
N GLU A 142 -10.29 -20.86 -22.47
CA GLU A 142 -11.71 -20.52 -22.40
C GLU A 142 -12.47 -21.84 -22.27
N LYS A 143 -13.23 -21.97 -21.18
CA LYS A 143 -14.18 -23.05 -21.07
C LYS A 143 -15.22 -22.77 -22.14
N GLN A 144 -15.11 -23.43 -23.29
CA GLN A 144 -16.19 -23.48 -24.26
C GLN A 144 -17.41 -23.99 -23.51
N THR A 145 -18.37 -23.11 -23.26
CA THR A 145 -19.72 -23.50 -22.86
C THR A 145 -20.30 -24.23 -24.05
N ILE A 146 -20.18 -25.55 -24.05
CA ILE A 146 -20.91 -26.40 -24.98
C ILE A 146 -22.38 -26.18 -24.62
N ASN A 147 -23.08 -25.31 -25.37
CA ASN A 147 -24.52 -25.21 -25.29
C ASN A 147 -25.06 -26.59 -25.73
N PRO A 148 -25.83 -27.31 -24.90
CA PRO A 148 -26.45 -28.54 -25.36
C PRO A 148 -27.45 -28.17 -26.46
N VAL A 149 -27.20 -28.68 -27.67
CA VAL A 149 -28.11 -28.57 -28.82
C VAL A 149 -29.47 -29.10 -28.39
N SER A 150 -30.49 -28.26 -28.61
CA SER A 150 -31.90 -28.53 -28.33
C SER A 150 -32.31 -29.92 -28.83
N MET A 151 -32.75 -30.79 -27.91
CA MET A 151 -33.40 -32.05 -28.27
C MET A 151 -34.67 -31.74 -29.07
N VAL A 152 -34.71 -32.18 -30.32
CA VAL A 152 -35.93 -32.21 -31.14
C VAL A 152 -36.86 -33.23 -30.48
N SER A 153 -37.97 -32.78 -29.91
CA SER A 153 -39.05 -33.68 -29.48
C SER A 153 -39.70 -34.31 -30.70
N LEU A 154 -39.50 -35.61 -30.89
CA LEU A 154 -40.29 -36.41 -31.80
C LEU A 154 -41.68 -36.60 -31.14
N ILE A 155 -42.69 -35.90 -31.63
CA ILE A 155 -44.08 -36.15 -31.24
C ILE A 155 -44.43 -37.55 -31.77
N GLN A 156 -44.63 -38.52 -30.88
CA GLN A 156 -45.24 -39.80 -31.24
C GLN A 156 -46.72 -39.52 -31.49
N ILE A 157 -47.13 -39.56 -32.76
CA ILE A 157 -48.53 -39.58 -33.15
C ILE A 157 -49.01 -41.02 -32.95
N ASP A 158 -49.97 -41.18 -32.04
CA ASP A 158 -50.65 -42.44 -31.73
C ASP A 158 -51.39 -42.93 -32.99
N PRO A 159 -51.15 -44.17 -33.48
CA PRO A 159 -51.75 -44.65 -34.72
C PRO A 159 -53.26 -44.94 -34.66
N ASP A 160 -53.92 -44.74 -33.50
CA ASP A 160 -55.32 -45.11 -33.28
C ASP A 160 -56.26 -43.91 -33.01
N ALA A 161 -55.88 -42.70 -33.46
CA ALA A 161 -56.74 -41.53 -33.36
C ALA A 161 -57.94 -41.63 -34.33
N PRO A 162 -59.21 -41.67 -33.85
CA PRO A 162 -60.37 -41.75 -34.73
C PRO A 162 -60.60 -40.41 -35.44
N ALA A 163 -60.78 -40.46 -36.76
CA ALA A 163 -61.12 -39.31 -37.58
C ALA A 163 -62.54 -38.84 -37.27
N ASN A 164 -62.70 -37.55 -36.97
CA ASN A 164 -63.99 -36.86 -36.88
C ASN A 164 -63.89 -35.52 -37.60
#